data_AF-A0A2H6FFC1-F1
#
_entry.id   AF-A0A2H6FFC1-F1
#
_cell.length_a   1.000
_cell.length_b   1.000
_cell.length_c   1.000
_cell.angle_alpha   90.00
_cell.angle_beta   90.00
_cell.angle_gamma   90.00
#
_symmetry.space_group_name_H-M   'P 1'
#
loop_
_entity.id
_entity.type
_entity.pdbx_description
1 polymer ?
#
loop_
_entity_poly.entity_id
_entity_poly.type
_entity_poly.pdbx_seq_one_letter_code
_entity_poly.pdbx_strand_id
1 'polypeptide(L)'
;MQIRSLFHSDVQTNYLLPMEDQLYAWQAANRKMRWGIGKKEFNEIDEPPQLTKDDHDHGYTSVCIFYGFGDNGSGHADSVFSGKLAWDYACRTRKKRVWQSPYINFDKPDAFRLRPSAPPQPRGFYFAKIQTGERFLTMPVSRARKLFNAITGFGPEGLQLLCITHPHFPDLMSVRRIPFMVLSDYDVAPYGFHDFFDVPQIFSSNGILGLGIGHVDQNYQGFGIPTIRL
;
A
#
# COMPACT_ATOMS: atom_id res chain seq x y z
N MET A 1 -39.59 -10.95 28.06
CA MET A 1 -38.62 -11.34 27.02
C MET A 1 -38.39 -10.12 26.12
N GLN A 2 -37.38 -9.31 26.42
CA GLN A 2 -36.97 -8.16 25.61
C GLN A 2 -35.51 -8.40 25.23
N ILE A 3 -35.27 -8.75 23.96
CA ILE A 3 -33.92 -8.83 23.38
C ILE A 3 -33.55 -7.39 23.02
N ARG A 4 -32.84 -6.70 23.92
CA ARG A 4 -32.16 -5.46 23.59
C ARG A 4 -30.94 -5.82 22.75
N SER A 5 -30.90 -5.25 21.55
CA SER A 5 -29.80 -5.31 20.61
C SER A 5 -28.51 -4.80 21.25
N LEU A 6 -27.63 -5.72 21.64
CA LEU A 6 -26.21 -5.47 21.82
C LEU A 6 -25.55 -5.72 20.47
N PHE A 7 -25.53 -4.72 19.62
CA PHE A 7 -24.67 -4.72 18.46
C PHE A 7 -23.79 -3.49 18.45
N HIS A 8 -22.51 -3.78 18.71
CA HIS A 8 -21.31 -3.10 18.23
C HIS A 8 -20.92 -1.78 18.88
N SER A 9 -20.50 -1.88 20.13
CA SER A 9 -19.28 -1.20 20.58
C SER A 9 -18.36 -2.28 21.16
N ASP A 10 -17.37 -2.74 20.37
CA ASP A 10 -16.06 -3.21 20.86
C ASP A 10 -15.25 -3.90 19.76
N VAL A 11 -13.94 -3.67 19.81
CA VAL A 11 -12.85 -4.15 18.95
C VAL A 11 -12.71 -3.44 17.61
N GLN A 12 -12.11 -2.24 17.67
CA GLN A 12 -11.26 -1.74 16.58
C GLN A 12 -10.14 -2.79 16.41
N THR A 13 -10.40 -3.81 15.59
CA THR A 13 -9.49 -4.93 15.41
C THR A 13 -8.33 -4.37 14.61
N ASN A 14 -7.25 -4.00 15.29
CA ASN A 14 -6.07 -3.54 14.61
C ASN A 14 -5.49 -4.76 13.88
N TYR A 15 -5.83 -4.89 12.60
CA TYR A 15 -5.34 -5.98 11.77
C TYR A 15 -3.83 -5.86 11.51
N LEU A 16 -3.20 -4.77 11.93
CA LEU A 16 -1.80 -4.50 11.68
C LEU A 16 -0.91 -5.22 12.69
N LEU A 17 0.20 -5.77 12.19
CA LEU A 17 1.18 -6.46 13.00
C LEU A 17 1.95 -5.48 13.88
N PRO A 18 2.37 -5.91 15.09
CA PRO A 18 3.34 -5.19 15.89
C PRO A 18 4.63 -4.86 15.12
N MET A 19 5.35 -3.83 15.56
CA MET A 19 6.55 -3.35 14.85
C MET A 19 7.63 -4.43 14.71
N GLU A 20 7.85 -5.22 15.77
CA GLU A 20 8.82 -6.32 15.76
C GLU A 20 8.51 -7.37 14.67
N ASP A 21 7.23 -7.69 14.49
CA ASP A 21 6.77 -8.62 13.46
C ASP A 21 6.91 -8.04 12.05
N GLN A 22 6.66 -6.74 11.88
CA GLN A 22 6.91 -6.05 10.61
C GLN A 22 8.41 -6.09 10.26
N LEU A 23 9.29 -5.82 11.22
CA LEU A 23 10.75 -5.91 11.04
C LEU A 23 11.22 -7.33 10.74
N TYR A 24 10.68 -8.32 11.43
CA TYR A 24 10.95 -9.73 11.16
C TYR A 24 10.54 -10.10 9.72
N ALA A 25 9.36 -9.64 9.27
CA ALA A 25 8.90 -9.86 7.91
C ALA A 25 9.85 -9.22 6.87
N TRP A 26 10.33 -8.01 7.13
CA TRP A 26 11.33 -7.33 6.29
C TRP A 26 12.66 -8.10 6.23
N GLN A 27 13.17 -8.57 7.37
CA GLN A 27 14.38 -9.40 7.41
C GLN A 27 14.21 -10.71 6.61
N ALA A 28 13.06 -11.37 6.77
CA ALA A 28 12.74 -12.59 6.04
C ALA A 28 12.65 -12.34 4.53
N ALA A 29 12.00 -11.26 4.11
CA ALA A 29 11.89 -10.87 2.71
C ALA A 29 13.25 -10.52 2.10
N ASN A 30 14.05 -9.70 2.80
CA ASN A 30 15.41 -9.34 2.39
C ASN A 30 16.30 -10.58 2.20
N ARG A 31 16.28 -11.54 3.15
CA ARG A 31 17.03 -12.80 3.02
C ARG A 31 16.57 -13.63 1.83
N LYS A 32 15.27 -13.72 1.60
CA LYS A 32 14.69 -14.54 0.53
C LYS A 32 15.01 -13.95 -0.84
N MET A 33 14.87 -12.63 -0.99
CA MET A 33 15.05 -11.93 -2.25
C MET A 33 16.48 -11.48 -2.52
N ARG A 34 17.33 -11.48 -1.48
CA ARG A 34 18.71 -10.97 -1.54
C ARG A 34 18.75 -9.51 -1.98
N TRP A 35 17.85 -8.68 -1.45
CA TRP A 35 17.80 -7.25 -1.77
C TRP A 35 19.01 -6.47 -1.27
N GLY A 36 19.78 -7.04 -0.34
CA GLY A 36 21.03 -6.45 0.11
C GLY A 36 20.87 -5.36 1.16
N ILE A 37 19.69 -5.25 1.79
CA ILE A 37 19.50 -4.35 2.94
C ILE A 37 20.46 -4.80 4.05
N GLY A 38 21.36 -3.91 4.44
CA GLY A 38 22.44 -4.22 5.37
C GLY A 38 21.95 -4.41 6.79
N LYS A 39 22.65 -5.22 7.60
CA LYS A 39 22.33 -5.38 9.03
C LYS A 39 22.36 -4.03 9.78
N LYS A 40 23.25 -3.13 9.37
CA LYS A 40 23.36 -1.78 9.93
C LYS A 40 22.05 -0.99 9.76
N GLU A 41 21.43 -1.06 8.59
CA GLU A 41 20.16 -0.36 8.32
C GLU A 41 19.01 -0.88 9.18
N PHE A 42 18.98 -2.18 9.51
CA PHE A 42 18.01 -2.73 10.45
C PHE A 42 18.25 -2.32 11.90
N ASN A 43 19.47 -1.92 12.26
CA ASN A 43 19.84 -1.52 13.61
C ASN A 43 19.76 -0.01 13.84
N GLU A 44 19.70 0.78 12.76
CA GLU A 44 19.67 2.26 12.77
C GLU A 44 18.29 2.80 12.39
N ILE A 45 17.24 2.01 12.62
CA ILE A 45 15.87 2.45 12.42
C ILE A 45 15.49 3.36 13.58
N ASP A 46 14.98 4.55 13.26
CA ASP A 46 14.49 5.51 14.24
C ASP A 46 13.33 4.95 15.08
N GLU A 47 12.93 5.66 16.13
CA GLU A 47 11.71 5.31 16.86
C GLU A 47 10.47 5.60 15.99
N PRO A 48 9.46 4.70 15.99
CA PRO A 48 8.22 4.96 15.28
C PRO A 48 7.52 6.19 15.87
N PRO A 49 6.99 7.11 15.03
CA PRO A 49 6.24 8.24 15.53
C PRO A 49 5.00 7.78 16.31
N GLN A 50 4.64 8.52 17.35
CA GLN A 50 3.38 8.29 18.06
C GLN A 50 2.21 8.91 17.30
N LEU A 51 1.05 8.25 17.34
CA LEU A 51 -0.19 8.84 16.87
C LEU A 51 -0.68 9.84 17.91
N THR A 52 -0.91 11.06 17.45
CA THR A 52 -1.51 12.12 18.24
C THR A 52 -3.03 12.01 18.21
N LYS A 53 -3.71 12.76 19.09
CA LYS A 53 -5.16 12.89 19.03
C LYS A 53 -5.64 13.40 17.66
N ASP A 54 -4.94 14.38 17.09
CA ASP A 54 -5.25 14.94 15.77
C ASP A 54 -5.13 13.88 14.66
N ASP A 55 -4.15 12.97 14.75
CA ASP A 55 -4.03 11.86 13.79
C ASP A 55 -5.26 10.94 13.86
N HIS A 56 -5.73 10.62 15.07
CA HIS A 56 -6.94 9.81 15.26
C HIS A 56 -8.20 10.54 14.77
N ASP A 57 -8.33 11.83 15.04
CA ASP A 57 -9.44 12.66 14.55
C ASP A 57 -9.45 12.72 13.01
N HIS A 58 -8.28 12.62 12.38
CA HIS A 58 -8.13 12.51 10.93
C HIS A 58 -8.32 11.09 10.36
N GLY A 59 -8.44 10.07 11.20
CA GLY A 59 -8.72 8.69 10.81
C GLY A 59 -7.48 7.78 10.70
N TYR A 60 -6.30 8.23 11.13
CA TYR A 60 -5.12 7.38 11.22
C TYR A 60 -5.24 6.39 12.38
N THR A 61 -4.91 5.13 12.11
CA THR A 61 -5.13 4.03 13.05
C THR A 61 -3.85 3.36 13.52
N SER A 62 -2.74 3.50 12.77
CA SER A 62 -1.48 2.87 13.13
C SER A 62 -0.27 3.50 12.44
N VAL A 63 0.91 2.97 12.73
CA VAL A 63 2.18 3.30 12.08
C VAL A 63 2.80 2.01 11.54
N CYS A 64 3.25 2.07 10.28
CA CYS A 64 3.91 0.94 9.61
C CYS A 64 5.28 1.34 9.11
N ILE A 65 6.16 0.33 9.00
CA ILE A 65 7.51 0.50 8.49
C ILE A 65 7.61 0.04 7.03
N PHE A 66 8.23 0.87 6.22
CA PHE A 66 8.45 0.69 4.79
C PHE A 66 9.93 0.83 4.45
N TYR A 67 10.30 0.46 3.23
CA TYR A 67 11.66 0.61 2.74
C TYR A 67 11.68 1.21 1.34
N GLY A 68 12.41 2.30 1.16
CA GLY A 68 12.62 2.94 -0.14
C GLY A 68 13.84 2.39 -0.85
N PHE A 69 13.62 1.67 -1.97
CA PHE A 69 14.67 1.08 -2.80
C PHE A 69 15.08 2.01 -3.95
N GLY A 70 16.33 1.84 -4.40
CA GLY A 70 16.84 2.53 -5.57
C GLY A 70 17.10 4.02 -5.33
N ASP A 71 17.33 4.73 -6.43
CA ASP A 71 17.55 6.17 -6.46
C ASP A 71 16.84 6.73 -7.69
N ASN A 72 15.95 7.69 -7.51
CA ASN A 72 15.21 8.32 -8.60
C ASN A 72 16.02 9.44 -9.31
N GLY A 73 17.29 9.62 -8.95
CA GLY A 73 18.18 10.66 -9.48
C GLY A 73 18.07 12.01 -8.77
N SER A 74 17.21 12.13 -7.77
CA SER A 74 17.02 13.33 -6.95
C SER A 74 17.31 13.09 -5.46
N GLY A 75 17.98 11.98 -5.12
CA GLY A 75 18.30 11.62 -3.74
C GLY A 75 17.15 10.92 -2.98
N HIS A 76 16.06 10.61 -3.67
CA HIS A 76 14.91 9.89 -3.14
C HIS A 76 14.84 8.46 -3.70
N ALA A 77 14.05 7.60 -3.07
CA ALA A 77 13.86 6.24 -3.55
C ALA A 77 13.13 6.22 -4.90
N ASP A 78 13.42 5.20 -5.71
CA ASP A 78 12.64 4.91 -6.91
C ASP A 78 11.36 4.17 -6.49
N SER A 79 10.25 4.90 -6.51
CA SER A 79 8.94 4.40 -6.12
C SER A 79 8.45 3.24 -7.00
N VAL A 80 8.73 3.25 -8.30
CA VAL A 80 8.28 2.19 -9.22
C VAL A 80 9.10 0.93 -8.96
N PHE A 81 10.42 1.08 -8.82
CA PHE A 81 11.30 -0.03 -8.47
C PHE A 81 10.96 -0.63 -7.09
N SER A 82 10.68 0.22 -6.09
CA SER A 82 10.27 -0.22 -4.75
C SER A 82 8.99 -1.06 -4.79
N GLY A 83 8.02 -0.66 -5.61
CA GLY A 83 6.77 -1.41 -5.81
C GLY A 83 7.00 -2.72 -6.53
N LYS A 84 7.81 -2.70 -7.60
CA LYS A 84 8.22 -3.89 -8.34
C LYS A 84 8.82 -4.96 -7.43
N LEU A 85 9.76 -4.58 -6.56
CA LEU A 85 10.42 -5.54 -5.66
C LEU A 85 9.42 -6.19 -4.69
N ALA A 86 8.51 -5.41 -4.12
CA ALA A 86 7.46 -5.94 -3.25
C ALA A 86 6.52 -6.91 -3.99
N TRP A 87 6.15 -6.59 -5.22
CA TRP A 87 5.33 -7.46 -6.05
C TRP A 87 6.05 -8.74 -6.49
N ASP A 88 7.33 -8.64 -6.89
CA ASP A 88 8.18 -9.80 -7.23
C ASP A 88 8.29 -10.76 -6.04
N TYR A 89 8.37 -10.22 -4.81
CA TYR A 89 8.33 -11.02 -3.59
C TYR A 89 6.99 -11.77 -3.43
N ALA A 90 5.85 -11.13 -3.68
CA ALA A 90 4.55 -11.80 -3.66
C ALA A 90 4.47 -12.93 -4.71
N CYS A 91 4.86 -12.64 -5.96
CA CYS A 91 4.92 -13.62 -7.04
C CYS A 91 5.74 -14.86 -6.65
N ARG A 92 6.90 -14.66 -6.02
CA ARG A 92 7.77 -15.75 -5.56
C ARG A 92 7.21 -16.52 -4.36
N THR A 93 6.58 -15.84 -3.41
CA THR A 93 6.14 -16.45 -2.14
C THR A 93 4.79 -17.16 -2.25
N ARG A 94 3.89 -16.66 -3.09
CA ARG A 94 2.51 -17.17 -3.22
C ARG A 94 2.34 -18.27 -4.27
N LYS A 95 3.43 -18.81 -4.85
CA LYS A 95 3.46 -20.03 -5.69
C LYS A 95 2.29 -20.13 -6.69
N LYS A 96 2.12 -19.14 -7.57
CA LYS A 96 1.04 -19.04 -8.59
C LYS A 96 -0.35 -18.64 -8.08
N ARG A 97 -0.50 -18.26 -6.81
CA ARG A 97 -1.73 -17.61 -6.30
C ARG A 97 -1.66 -16.09 -6.44
N VAL A 98 -1.18 -15.65 -7.59
CA VAL A 98 -1.03 -14.24 -7.95
C VAL A 98 -1.51 -14.05 -9.38
N TRP A 99 -2.24 -12.98 -9.61
CA TRP A 99 -2.63 -12.51 -10.94
C TRP A 99 -2.18 -11.06 -11.10
N GLN A 100 -1.62 -10.73 -12.26
CA GLN A 100 -1.22 -9.38 -12.61
C GLN A 100 -1.85 -9.02 -13.95
N SER A 101 -2.46 -7.84 -14.01
CA SER A 101 -2.95 -7.26 -15.25
C SER A 101 -1.79 -7.04 -16.23
N PRO A 102 -1.95 -7.35 -17.53
CA PRO A 102 -0.91 -7.06 -18.53
C PRO A 102 -0.66 -5.56 -18.70
N TYR A 103 -1.58 -4.71 -18.23
CA TYR A 103 -1.46 -3.25 -18.26
C TYR A 103 -0.57 -2.68 -17.15
N ILE A 104 -0.21 -3.49 -16.15
CA ILE A 104 0.76 -3.08 -15.13
C ILE A 104 2.10 -3.70 -15.49
N ASN A 105 3.03 -2.85 -15.91
CA ASN A 105 4.38 -3.27 -16.22
C ASN A 105 5.38 -2.30 -15.56
N PHE A 106 5.97 -2.75 -14.45
CA PHE A 106 6.98 -1.98 -13.71
C PHE A 106 8.26 -1.73 -14.50
N ASP A 107 8.52 -2.49 -15.57
CA ASP A 107 9.70 -2.33 -16.42
C ASP A 107 9.46 -1.35 -17.59
N LYS A 108 8.26 -0.76 -17.67
CA LYS A 108 7.87 0.21 -18.70
C LYS A 108 7.55 1.58 -18.08
N PRO A 109 8.54 2.49 -17.99
CA PRO A 109 8.37 3.78 -17.32
C PRO A 109 7.38 4.73 -18.03
N ASP A 110 7.11 4.50 -19.31
CA ASP A 110 6.08 5.19 -20.11
C ASP A 110 4.66 4.72 -19.80
N ALA A 111 4.49 3.50 -19.28
CA ALA A 111 3.21 2.89 -18.94
C ALA A 111 2.86 2.96 -17.45
N PHE A 112 3.84 3.18 -16.57
CA PHE A 112 3.64 3.17 -15.12
C PHE A 112 4.57 4.15 -14.43
N ARG A 113 4.03 5.06 -13.62
CA ARG A 113 4.82 6.07 -12.90
C ARG A 113 4.20 6.44 -11.57
N LEU A 114 4.95 7.15 -10.74
CA LEU A 114 4.38 7.95 -9.66
C LEU A 114 3.66 9.18 -10.27
N ARG A 115 2.48 9.54 -9.76
CA ARG A 115 1.76 10.75 -10.19
C ARG A 115 2.63 11.99 -9.88
N PRO A 116 2.60 13.04 -10.71
CA PRO A 116 3.49 14.20 -10.53
C PRO A 116 3.40 14.91 -9.17
N SER A 117 2.24 14.86 -8.52
CA SER A 117 1.98 15.51 -7.23
C SER A 117 2.10 14.59 -6.02
N ALA A 118 2.52 13.33 -6.19
CA ALA A 118 2.79 12.46 -5.05
C ALA A 118 4.14 12.83 -4.43
N PRO A 119 4.24 12.78 -3.09
CA PRO A 119 5.49 13.10 -2.41
C PRO A 119 6.58 12.09 -2.78
N PRO A 120 7.84 12.53 -2.87
CA PRO A 120 8.96 11.64 -3.09
C PRO A 120 9.18 10.76 -1.85
N GLN A 121 9.68 9.55 -2.06
CA GLN A 121 9.88 8.58 -0.97
C GLN A 121 11.25 8.70 -0.33
N PRO A 122 11.34 8.57 1.01
CA PRO A 122 12.61 8.41 1.71
C PRO A 122 13.36 7.17 1.21
N ARG A 123 14.69 7.23 1.20
CA ARG A 123 15.54 6.05 0.96
C ARG A 123 15.76 5.30 2.27
N GLY A 124 15.89 3.98 2.20
CA GLY A 124 16.08 3.15 3.38
C GLY A 124 14.78 2.95 4.17
N PHE A 125 14.90 2.57 5.43
CA PHE A 125 13.75 2.40 6.31
C PHE A 125 13.11 3.76 6.67
N TYR A 126 11.78 3.80 6.64
CA TYR A 126 11.01 4.94 7.13
C TYR A 126 9.67 4.48 7.68
N PHE A 127 9.10 5.29 8.57
CA PHE A 127 7.77 5.07 9.11
C PHE A 127 6.74 5.92 8.39
N ALA A 128 5.51 5.41 8.32
CA ALA A 128 4.38 6.22 7.92
C ALA A 128 3.17 5.89 8.79
N LYS A 129 2.41 6.92 9.16
CA LYS A 129 1.09 6.77 9.78
C LYS A 129 0.12 6.31 8.71
N ILE A 130 -0.71 5.32 8.99
CA ILE A 130 -1.62 4.75 8.01
C ILE A 130 -3.08 4.89 8.44
N GLN A 131 -3.91 5.21 7.45
CA GLN A 131 -5.36 5.22 7.51
C GLN A 131 -5.85 4.23 6.46
N THR A 132 -6.73 3.33 6.88
CA THR A 132 -7.40 2.40 5.96
C THR A 132 -8.42 3.18 5.11
N GLY A 133 -8.63 2.72 3.87
CA GLY A 133 -9.28 3.51 2.83
C GLY A 133 -10.81 3.64 2.93
N GLU A 134 -11.43 3.24 4.04
CA GLU A 134 -12.89 3.18 4.21
C GLU A 134 -13.54 4.54 4.00
N ARG A 135 -12.89 5.62 4.44
CA ARG A 135 -13.39 6.99 4.29
C ARG A 135 -13.54 7.43 2.83
N PHE A 136 -12.84 6.76 1.90
CA PHE A 136 -12.83 7.12 0.48
C PHE A 136 -13.60 6.14 -0.40
N LEU A 137 -14.32 5.16 0.17
CA LEU A 137 -15.00 4.09 -0.56
C LEU A 137 -16.00 4.54 -1.64
N THR A 138 -16.57 5.74 -1.49
CA THR A 138 -17.58 6.28 -2.40
C THR A 138 -17.04 7.42 -3.26
N MET A 139 -15.72 7.63 -3.27
CA MET A 139 -15.08 8.77 -3.91
C MET A 139 -14.20 8.30 -5.07
N PRO A 140 -14.35 8.89 -6.28
CA PRO A 140 -13.39 8.67 -7.36
C PRO A 140 -11.98 9.06 -6.94
N VAL A 141 -10.99 8.32 -7.45
CA VAL A 141 -9.58 8.52 -7.11
C VAL A 141 -9.11 9.93 -7.47
N SER A 142 -9.55 10.46 -8.61
CA SER A 142 -9.24 11.82 -9.03
C SER A 142 -9.75 12.89 -8.06
N ARG A 143 -10.84 12.62 -7.33
CA ARG A 143 -11.37 13.50 -6.29
C ARG A 143 -10.65 13.31 -4.96
N ALA A 144 -10.36 12.06 -4.57
CA ALA A 144 -9.61 11.77 -3.36
C ALA A 144 -8.20 12.40 -3.40
N ARG A 145 -7.51 12.30 -4.54
CA ARG A 145 -6.21 12.92 -4.79
C ARG A 145 -6.19 14.44 -4.57
N LYS A 146 -7.29 15.14 -4.80
CA LYS A 146 -7.39 16.60 -4.56
C LYS A 146 -7.41 16.94 -3.07
N LEU A 147 -7.73 15.97 -2.22
CA LEU A 147 -7.68 16.10 -0.76
C LEU A 147 -6.30 15.74 -0.21
N PHE A 148 -5.43 15.17 -1.05
CA PHE A 148 -4.07 14.81 -0.66
C PHE A 148 -3.20 16.05 -0.70
N ASN A 149 -3.01 16.65 0.49
CA ASN A 149 -2.03 17.70 0.66
C ASN A 149 -0.67 17.07 1.01
N ALA A 150 -0.31 17.05 2.29
CA ALA A 150 0.91 16.40 2.80
C ALA A 150 0.78 14.87 3.00
N ILE A 151 -0.20 14.24 2.33
CA ILE A 151 -0.51 12.82 2.51
C ILE A 151 -0.39 12.10 1.17
N THR A 152 0.04 10.86 1.24
CA THR A 152 0.16 9.97 0.08
C THR A 152 -1.03 9.04 0.09
N GLY A 153 -1.48 8.65 -1.09
CA GLY A 153 -2.59 7.72 -1.28
C GLY A 153 -2.13 6.28 -1.53
N PHE A 154 -0.97 5.93 -0.97
CA PHE A 154 -0.19 4.72 -1.21
C PHE A 154 0.35 4.61 -2.64
N GLY A 155 1.66 4.37 -2.76
CA GLY A 155 2.29 3.83 -3.96
C GLY A 155 2.87 2.45 -3.65
N PRO A 156 4.20 2.30 -3.59
CA PRO A 156 4.85 1.04 -3.23
C PRO A 156 4.53 0.60 -1.80
N GLU A 157 4.16 1.51 -0.91
CA GLU A 157 3.81 1.22 0.48
C GLU A 157 2.64 0.25 0.55
N GLY A 158 1.66 0.36 -0.35
CA GLY A 158 0.55 -0.60 -0.42
C GLY A 158 0.99 -1.99 -0.85
N LEU A 159 1.90 -2.08 -1.82
CA LEU A 159 2.50 -3.35 -2.22
C LEU A 159 3.31 -3.95 -1.07
N GLN A 160 4.16 -3.15 -0.42
CA GLN A 160 4.98 -3.60 0.72
C GLN A 160 4.10 -4.05 1.89
N LEU A 161 3.05 -3.31 2.21
CA LEU A 161 2.10 -3.65 3.27
C LEU A 161 1.49 -5.03 3.00
N LEU A 162 0.92 -5.26 1.82
CA LEU A 162 0.16 -6.48 1.51
C LEU A 162 1.04 -7.68 1.15
N CYS A 163 2.24 -7.43 0.63
CA CYS A 163 3.13 -8.47 0.12
C CYS A 163 4.19 -8.88 1.15
N ILE A 164 4.64 -7.96 2.01
CA ILE A 164 5.75 -8.17 2.93
C ILE A 164 5.26 -8.26 4.37
N THR A 165 4.72 -7.17 4.91
CA THR A 165 4.47 -7.07 6.36
C THR A 165 3.12 -7.64 6.78
N HIS A 166 2.08 -7.54 5.96
CA HIS A 166 0.71 -7.96 6.29
C HIS A 166 0.14 -8.95 5.25
N PRO A 167 0.79 -10.11 5.04
CA PRO A 167 0.36 -11.07 4.02
C PRO A 167 -1.01 -11.72 4.31
N HIS A 168 -1.60 -11.53 5.49
CA HIS A 168 -2.96 -11.94 5.84
C HIS A 168 -4.05 -11.00 5.31
N PHE A 169 -3.71 -9.77 4.93
CA PHE A 169 -4.70 -8.81 4.40
C PHE A 169 -5.41 -9.31 3.14
N PRO A 170 -4.72 -9.96 2.17
CA PRO A 170 -5.40 -10.61 1.05
C PRO A 170 -6.48 -11.64 1.47
N ASP A 171 -6.30 -12.36 2.58
CA ASP A 171 -7.34 -13.26 3.07
C ASP A 171 -8.55 -12.49 3.60
N LEU A 172 -8.31 -11.37 4.30
CA LEU A 172 -9.36 -10.44 4.74
C LEU A 172 -10.10 -9.79 3.57
N MET A 173 -9.39 -9.42 2.50
CA MET A 173 -10.00 -8.91 1.25
C MET A 173 -10.87 -9.98 0.58
N SER A 174 -10.40 -11.24 0.54
CA SER A 174 -11.14 -12.35 -0.07
C SER A 174 -12.48 -12.61 0.61
N VAL A 175 -12.56 -12.41 1.93
CA VAL A 175 -13.81 -12.54 2.72
C VAL A 175 -14.55 -11.21 2.90
N ARG A 176 -14.16 -10.16 2.16
CA ARG A 176 -14.77 -8.82 2.17
C ARG A 176 -14.78 -8.14 3.55
N ARG A 177 -13.82 -8.46 4.40
CA ARG A 177 -13.64 -7.83 5.73
C ARG A 177 -12.93 -6.48 5.67
N ILE A 178 -12.03 -6.34 4.71
CA ILE A 178 -11.41 -5.05 4.36
C ILE A 178 -11.65 -4.79 2.87
N PRO A 179 -11.78 -3.51 2.46
CA PRO A 179 -11.82 -3.20 1.06
C PRO A 179 -10.49 -3.60 0.41
N PHE A 180 -10.52 -3.91 -0.87
CA PHE A 180 -9.28 -3.98 -1.63
C PHE A 180 -8.78 -2.53 -1.87
N MET A 181 -7.49 -2.40 -2.17
CA MET A 181 -6.78 -1.13 -2.04
C MET A 181 -6.39 -0.56 -3.39
N VAL A 182 -6.68 0.72 -3.60
CA VAL A 182 -6.16 1.49 -4.74
C VAL A 182 -4.83 2.14 -4.37
N LEU A 183 -3.81 1.98 -5.21
CA LEU A 183 -2.51 2.62 -5.04
C LEU A 183 -2.53 3.98 -5.74
N SER A 184 -3.19 4.95 -5.09
CA SER A 184 -3.56 6.19 -5.75
C SER A 184 -2.42 7.18 -5.94
N ASP A 185 -1.18 6.86 -5.54
CA ASP A 185 -0.01 7.64 -5.97
C ASP A 185 0.61 7.16 -7.27
N TYR A 186 0.25 6.00 -7.79
CA TYR A 186 0.67 5.58 -9.11
C TYR A 186 -0.30 6.01 -10.19
N ASP A 187 0.21 6.29 -11.38
CA ASP A 187 -0.56 6.42 -12.60
C ASP A 187 -0.16 5.31 -13.58
N VAL A 188 -1.15 4.77 -14.28
CA VAL A 188 -0.98 3.78 -15.35
C VAL A 188 -1.51 4.36 -16.65
N ALA A 189 -0.73 4.19 -17.71
CA ALA A 189 -1.09 4.44 -19.11
C ALA A 189 -1.20 3.08 -19.81
N PRO A 190 -2.39 2.44 -19.83
CA PRO A 190 -2.56 1.06 -20.29
C PRO A 190 -2.10 0.82 -21.72
N TYR A 191 -2.13 1.86 -22.56
CA TYR A 191 -1.78 1.81 -23.97
C TYR A 191 -0.39 2.39 -24.28
N GLY A 192 0.32 2.93 -23.27
CA GLY A 192 1.70 3.41 -23.40
C GLY A 192 1.86 4.76 -24.11
N PHE A 193 0.78 5.55 -24.30
CA PHE A 193 0.83 6.83 -25.02
C PHE A 193 0.89 8.04 -24.08
N HIS A 194 1.44 7.89 -22.86
CA HIS A 194 1.37 8.88 -21.78
C HIS A 194 -0.05 9.31 -21.38
N ASP A 195 -1.03 8.46 -21.68
CA ASP A 195 -2.46 8.59 -21.38
C ASP A 195 -2.77 8.03 -19.98
N PHE A 196 -2.29 8.74 -18.97
CA PHE A 196 -2.41 8.34 -17.56
C PHE A 196 -3.82 8.61 -17.00
N PHE A 197 -4.75 7.67 -17.21
CA PHE A 197 -6.12 7.74 -16.67
C PHE A 197 -6.50 6.56 -15.77
N ASP A 198 -5.61 5.58 -15.58
CA ASP A 198 -5.83 4.45 -14.70
C ASP A 198 -4.87 4.47 -13.50
N VAL A 199 -5.23 3.71 -12.46
CA VAL A 199 -4.45 3.51 -11.26
C VAL A 199 -4.37 2.04 -10.90
N PRO A 200 -3.28 1.59 -10.25
CA PRO A 200 -3.18 0.21 -9.80
C PRO A 200 -4.11 -0.04 -8.62
N GLN A 201 -4.65 -1.24 -8.55
CA GLN A 201 -5.44 -1.72 -7.43
C GLN A 201 -4.99 -3.12 -7.02
N ILE A 202 -4.80 -3.35 -5.73
CA ILE A 202 -4.48 -4.65 -5.17
C ILE A 202 -5.73 -5.21 -4.53
N PHE A 203 -6.13 -6.40 -4.97
CA PHE A 203 -7.33 -7.09 -4.49
C PHE A 203 -7.04 -8.56 -4.23
N SER A 204 -7.98 -9.26 -3.59
CA SER A 204 -7.91 -10.71 -3.51
C SER A 204 -9.27 -11.34 -3.65
N SER A 205 -9.33 -12.43 -4.41
CA SER A 205 -10.53 -13.22 -4.64
C SER A 205 -10.17 -14.70 -4.66
N ASN A 206 -10.89 -15.52 -3.89
CA ASN A 206 -10.60 -16.94 -3.71
C ASN A 206 -9.13 -17.22 -3.31
N GLY A 207 -8.55 -16.29 -2.54
CA GLY A 207 -7.15 -16.30 -2.12
C GLY A 207 -6.12 -16.22 -3.26
N ILE A 208 -6.52 -15.71 -4.43
CA ILE A 208 -5.61 -15.22 -5.47
C ILE A 208 -5.37 -13.74 -5.18
N LEU A 209 -4.11 -13.33 -5.03
CA LEU A 209 -3.73 -11.92 -4.91
C LEU A 209 -3.67 -11.30 -6.32
N GLY A 210 -4.52 -10.31 -6.60
CA GLY A 210 -4.60 -9.62 -7.87
C GLY A 210 -3.98 -8.24 -7.82
N LEU A 211 -3.23 -7.87 -8.85
CA LEU A 211 -2.80 -6.50 -9.15
C LEU A 211 -3.40 -6.09 -10.49
N GLY A 212 -4.46 -5.27 -10.43
CA GLY A 212 -5.24 -4.81 -11.58
C GLY A 212 -5.19 -3.30 -11.74
N ILE A 213 -5.97 -2.78 -12.67
CA ILE A 213 -6.13 -1.35 -12.91
C ILE A 213 -7.59 -0.93 -12.79
N GLY A 214 -7.79 0.34 -12.47
CA GLY A 214 -9.09 1.00 -12.47
C GLY A 214 -8.95 2.47 -12.85
N HIS A 215 -9.97 3.02 -13.50
CA HIS A 215 -10.03 4.39 -14.00
C HIS A 215 -10.15 5.40 -12.86
N VAL A 216 -9.36 6.47 -12.91
CA VAL A 216 -9.28 7.48 -11.84
C VAL A 216 -10.59 8.18 -11.54
N ASP A 217 -11.42 8.39 -12.56
CA ASP A 217 -12.72 9.08 -12.44
C ASP A 217 -13.90 8.17 -12.16
N GLN A 218 -13.70 6.84 -12.15
CA GLN A 218 -14.78 5.90 -11.86
C GLN A 218 -14.88 5.65 -10.35
N ASN A 219 -16.12 5.54 -9.88
CA ASN A 219 -16.39 5.03 -8.55
C ASN A 219 -16.65 3.53 -8.67
N TYR A 220 -15.94 2.75 -7.88
CA TYR A 220 -16.02 1.31 -7.92
C TYR A 220 -16.42 0.80 -6.54
N GLN A 221 -17.44 -0.06 -6.48
CA GLN A 221 -17.93 -0.58 -5.20
C GLN A 221 -16.87 -1.44 -4.50
N GLY A 222 -16.62 -1.13 -3.23
CA GLY A 222 -15.65 -1.85 -2.39
C GLY A 222 -14.20 -1.37 -2.50
N PHE A 223 -13.94 -0.32 -3.30
CA PHE A 223 -12.61 0.26 -3.53
C PHE A 223 -12.23 1.23 -2.42
N GLY A 224 -11.30 0.84 -1.55
CA GLY A 224 -10.74 1.74 -0.55
C GLY A 224 -9.47 2.41 -1.06
N ILE A 225 -9.35 3.72 -0.85
CA ILE A 225 -8.08 4.43 -1.10
C ILE A 225 -7.37 4.61 0.24
N PRO A 226 -6.40 3.76 0.58
CA PRO A 226 -5.64 3.96 1.80
C PRO A 226 -4.78 5.22 1.68
N THR A 227 -4.44 5.83 2.81
CA THR A 227 -3.59 7.03 2.82
C THR A 227 -2.52 6.92 3.90
N ILE A 228 -1.30 7.39 3.61
CA ILE A 228 -0.25 7.53 4.60
C ILE A 228 0.14 8.99 4.83
N ARG A 229 0.67 9.26 6.02
CA ARG A 229 1.40 10.48 6.36
C ARG A 229 2.82 10.08 6.74
N LEU A 230 3.78 10.54 5.93
CA LEU A 230 5.21 10.39 6.15
C LEU A 230 5.70 11.37 7.23
#